data_AF-A0A1I3N0G4-F1
#
_entry.id   AF-A0A1I3N0G4-F1
#
_cell.length_a   1.000
_cell.length_b   1.000
_cell.length_c   1.000
_cell.angle_alpha   90.00
_cell.angle_beta   90.00
_cell.angle_gamma   90.00
#
_symmetry.space_group_name_H-M   'P 1'
#
loop_
_entity.id
_entity.type
_entity.pdbx_description
1 polymer ?
#
loop_
_entity_poly.entity_id
_entity_poly.type
_entity_poly.pdbx_seq_one_letter_code
_entity_poly.pdbx_strand_id
1 'polypeptide(L)'
;MLNKSPEGLANCLDPNHDAQPPSLSVVLQLIELTQEKRAVFEICQLVNQTPMDIDLGSSDLNEESQVKHFLFLVAAASACLNTGSEHLKDGKFDASERKELAPLLLELNQVTASLYKRFSE
;
A
#
# COMPACT_ATOMS: atom_id res chain seq x y z
N MET A 1 -27.50 -7.75 -15.60
CA MET A 1 -27.42 -8.03 -14.14
C MET A 1 -26.69 -9.34 -13.99
N LEU A 2 -25.61 -9.39 -13.20
CA LEU A 2 -24.98 -10.67 -12.88
C LEU A 2 -26.05 -11.59 -12.29
N ASN A 3 -26.23 -12.75 -12.92
CA ASN A 3 -26.93 -13.85 -12.27
C ASN A 3 -26.21 -14.11 -10.96
N LYS A 4 -26.91 -13.89 -9.85
CA LYS A 4 -26.42 -13.87 -8.48
C LYS A 4 -26.05 -15.27 -7.96
N SER A 5 -25.28 -16.06 -8.71
CA SER A 5 -24.73 -17.32 -8.25
C SER A 5 -23.20 -17.34 -8.42
N PRO A 6 -22.44 -17.82 -7.42
CA PRO A 6 -21.00 -18.03 -7.53
C PRO A 6 -20.59 -18.85 -8.77
N GLU A 7 -21.46 -19.78 -9.18
CA GLU A 7 -21.30 -20.63 -10.36
C GLU A 7 -21.27 -19.84 -11.67
N GLY A 8 -22.16 -18.84 -11.81
CA GLY A 8 -22.19 -18.00 -13.02
C GLY A 8 -20.92 -17.17 -13.17
N LEU A 9 -20.33 -16.76 -12.04
CA LEU A 9 -19.08 -16.02 -12.03
C LEU A 9 -17.87 -16.92 -12.35
N ALA A 10 -17.85 -18.13 -11.78
CA ALA A 10 -16.82 -19.13 -12.06
C ALA A 10 -16.78 -19.50 -13.55
N ASN A 11 -17.94 -19.65 -14.19
CA ASN A 11 -18.04 -19.92 -15.62
C ASN A 11 -17.48 -18.78 -16.48
N CYS A 12 -17.71 -17.52 -16.10
CA CYS A 12 -17.11 -16.37 -16.82
C CYS A 12 -15.59 -16.25 -16.64
N LEU A 13 -15.01 -16.89 -15.61
CA LEU A 13 -13.57 -16.88 -15.35
C LEU A 13 -12.83 -18.07 -15.98
N ASP A 14 -13.55 -19.13 -16.36
CA ASP A 14 -12.95 -20.29 -17.04
C ASP A 14 -12.69 -19.96 -18.52
N PRO A 15 -11.43 -19.96 -18.98
CA PRO A 15 -11.09 -19.67 -20.37
C PRO A 15 -11.61 -20.74 -21.36
N ASN A 16 -12.06 -21.90 -20.88
CA ASN A 16 -12.60 -22.98 -21.71
C ASN A 16 -14.12 -23.04 -21.71
N HIS A 17 -14.79 -22.19 -20.93
CA HIS A 17 -16.24 -22.14 -20.87
C HIS A 17 -16.78 -21.12 -21.89
N ASP A 18 -17.91 -21.42 -22.53
CA ASP A 18 -18.56 -20.57 -23.54
C ASP A 18 -19.12 -19.23 -22.99
N ALA A 19 -18.88 -18.93 -21.71
CA ALA A 19 -19.39 -17.72 -21.08
C ALA A 19 -18.50 -16.53 -21.47
N GLN A 20 -19.12 -15.37 -21.71
CA GLN A 20 -18.33 -14.17 -21.95
C GLN A 20 -17.52 -13.80 -20.70
N PRO A 21 -16.26 -13.37 -20.86
CA PRO A 21 -15.46 -12.91 -19.74
C PRO A 21 -16.12 -11.72 -19.05
N PRO A 22 -15.93 -11.54 -17.73
CA PRO A 22 -16.50 -10.42 -17.01
C PRO A 22 -15.94 -9.10 -17.53
N SER A 23 -16.78 -8.06 -17.60
CA SER A 23 -16.30 -6.71 -17.90
C SER A 23 -15.43 -6.19 -16.75
N LEU A 24 -14.53 -5.24 -17.04
CA LEU A 24 -13.69 -4.61 -16.01
C LEU A 24 -14.51 -4.02 -14.86
N SER A 25 -15.67 -3.42 -15.15
CA SER A 25 -16.59 -2.90 -14.14
C SER A 25 -17.07 -3.97 -13.15
N VAL A 26 -17.29 -5.20 -13.61
CA VAL A 26 -17.69 -6.33 -12.77
C VAL A 26 -16.52 -6.80 -11.91
N VAL A 27 -15.31 -6.85 -12.48
CA VAL A 27 -14.09 -7.18 -11.73
C VAL A 27 -13.86 -6.17 -10.61
N LEU A 28 -13.99 -4.86 -10.89
CA LEU A 28 -13.85 -3.81 -9.87
C LEU A 28 -14.91 -3.92 -8.77
N GLN A 29 -16.17 -4.21 -9.11
CA GLN A 29 -17.23 -4.44 -8.11
C GLN A 29 -16.94 -5.65 -7.21
N LEU A 30 -16.36 -6.72 -7.76
CA LEU A 30 -15.96 -7.88 -6.95
C LEU A 30 -14.86 -7.53 -5.96
N ILE A 31 -13.84 -6.79 -6.42
CA ILE A 31 -12.74 -6.32 -5.58
C ILE A 31 -13.29 -5.45 -4.44
N GLU A 32 -14.20 -4.53 -4.74
CA GLU A 32 -14.86 -3.68 -3.74
C GLU A 32 -15.68 -4.49 -2.73
N LEU A 33 -16.52 -5.43 -3.19
CA LEU A 33 -17.37 -6.23 -2.31
C LEU A 33 -16.57 -7.18 -1.40
N THR A 34 -15.47 -7.73 -1.92
CA THR A 34 -14.64 -8.70 -1.19
C THR A 34 -13.50 -8.06 -0.42
N GLN A 35 -13.27 -6.75 -0.61
CA GLN A 35 -12.14 -6.03 -0.04
C GLN A 35 -10.79 -6.71 -0.40
N GLU A 36 -10.68 -7.22 -1.63
CA GLU A 36 -9.50 -7.96 -2.11
C GLU A 36 -8.36 -6.97 -2.42
N LYS A 37 -7.49 -6.72 -1.42
CA LYS A 37 -6.33 -5.82 -1.55
C LYS A 37 -5.28 -6.30 -2.55
N ARG A 38 -5.07 -7.61 -2.65
CA ARG A 38 -4.05 -8.20 -3.53
C ARG A 38 -4.39 -7.95 -5.00
N ALA A 39 -5.64 -8.09 -5.40
CA ALA A 39 -6.14 -7.82 -6.75
C ALA A 39 -5.93 -6.35 -7.12
N VAL A 40 -6.20 -5.42 -6.20
CA VAL A 40 -5.85 -4.00 -6.40
C VAL A 40 -4.35 -3.87 -6.63
N PHE A 41 -3.54 -4.58 -5.86
CA PHE A 41 -2.09 -4.45 -5.95
C PHE A 41 -1.54 -4.97 -7.28
N GLU A 42 -2.02 -6.11 -7.75
CA GLU A 42 -1.66 -6.67 -9.06
C GLU A 42 -2.10 -5.75 -10.20
N ILE A 43 -3.28 -5.11 -10.10
CA ILE A 43 -3.74 -4.13 -11.10
C ILE A 43 -2.81 -2.91 -11.15
N CYS A 44 -2.37 -2.39 -10.00
CA CYS A 44 -1.41 -1.27 -9.95
C CYS A 44 -0.08 -1.60 -10.63
N GLN A 45 0.36 -2.86 -10.58
CA GLN A 45 1.60 -3.28 -11.26
C GLN A 45 1.50 -3.17 -12.79
N LEU A 46 0.30 -3.27 -13.37
CA LEU A 46 0.10 -3.11 -14.82
C LEU A 46 0.51 -1.71 -15.33
N VAL A 47 0.50 -0.71 -14.45
CA VAL A 47 0.92 0.67 -14.75
C VAL A 47 2.26 1.03 -14.09
N ASN A 48 3.05 0.03 -13.68
CA ASN A 48 4.32 0.18 -12.98
C ASN A 48 4.22 1.01 -11.69
N GLN A 49 3.08 0.94 -10.99
CA GLN A 49 2.93 1.53 -9.66
C GLN A 49 3.12 0.47 -8.59
N THR A 50 3.88 0.80 -7.55
CA THR A 50 4.00 -0.03 -6.34
C THR A 50 2.96 0.43 -5.33
N PRO A 51 1.88 -0.33 -5.13
CA PRO A 51 0.86 -0.01 -4.15
C PRO A 51 1.41 -0.25 -2.73
N MET A 52 0.99 0.58 -1.78
CA MET A 52 1.32 0.41 -0.36
C MET A 52 0.02 0.34 0.45
N ASP A 53 -0.02 -0.55 1.44
CA ASP A 53 -1.14 -0.64 2.38
C ASP A 53 -1.03 0.50 3.41
N ILE A 54 -1.63 1.64 3.07
CA ILE A 54 -1.68 2.83 3.94
C ILE A 54 -3.03 2.81 4.65
N ASP A 55 -2.99 2.68 5.98
CA ASP A 55 -4.19 2.86 6.80
C ASP A 55 -4.43 4.37 7.02
N LEU A 56 -5.34 4.94 6.23
CA LEU A 56 -5.73 6.34 6.35
C LEU A 56 -6.71 6.59 7.53
N GLY A 57 -7.26 5.54 8.13
CA GLY A 57 -8.30 5.62 9.16
C GLY A 57 -7.83 6.07 10.53
N SER A 58 -6.52 6.08 10.79
CA SER A 58 -5.92 6.44 12.09
C SER A 58 -5.55 7.92 12.22
N SER A 59 -5.77 8.72 11.18
CA SER A 59 -5.25 10.09 11.06
C SER A 59 -6.16 11.17 11.69
N ASP A 60 -6.62 10.93 12.92
CA ASP A 60 -7.35 11.91 13.76
C ASP A 60 -6.48 13.09 14.24
N LEU A 61 -5.23 13.16 13.81
CA LEU A 61 -4.33 14.28 14.12
C LEU A 61 -4.70 15.52 13.27
N ASN A 62 -4.80 16.67 13.93
CA ASN A 62 -4.85 17.96 13.26
C ASN A 62 -3.55 18.20 12.44
N GLU A 63 -3.61 19.07 11.43
CA GLU A 63 -2.51 19.30 10.48
C GLU A 63 -1.18 19.62 11.17
N GLU A 64 -1.19 20.50 12.17
CA GLU A 64 0.02 20.87 12.93
C GLU A 64 0.66 19.65 13.63
N SER A 65 -0.15 18.75 14.18
CA SER A 65 0.34 17.53 14.83
C SER A 65 0.90 16.53 13.81
N GLN A 66 0.32 16.46 12.60
CA GLN A 66 0.84 15.61 11.52
C GLN A 66 2.20 16.12 11.01
N VAL A 67 2.39 17.43 10.85
CA VAL A 67 3.68 18.00 10.45
C VAL A 67 4.75 17.75 11.50
N LYS A 68 4.43 17.93 12.80
CA LYS A 68 5.35 17.61 13.89
C LYS A 68 5.73 16.12 13.90
N HIS A 69 4.75 15.25 13.70
CA HIS A 69 4.96 13.80 13.63
C HIS A 69 5.83 13.40 12.43
N PHE A 70 5.58 14.00 11.26
CA PHE A 70 6.42 13.83 10.07
C PHE A 70 7.89 14.21 10.36
N LEU A 71 8.14 15.40 10.92
CA LEU A 71 9.49 15.86 11.23
C LEU A 71 10.19 14.95 12.26
N PHE A 72 9.45 14.44 13.24
CA PHE A 72 9.97 13.46 14.18
C PHE A 72 10.39 12.16 13.48
N LEU A 73 9.54 11.61 12.60
CA LEU A 73 9.84 10.39 11.85
C LEU A 73 11.04 10.56 10.91
N VAL A 74 11.17 11.73 10.26
CA VAL A 74 12.35 12.06 9.45
C VAL A 74 13.62 12.03 10.29
N ALA A 75 13.60 12.63 11.48
CA ALA A 75 14.74 12.64 12.39
C ALA A 75 15.09 11.21 12.88
N ALA A 76 14.08 10.42 13.26
CA ALA A 76 14.26 9.05 13.72
C ALA A 76 14.81 8.13 12.62
N ALA A 77 14.25 8.20 11.40
CA ALA A 77 14.74 7.45 10.25
C ALA A 77 16.18 7.86 9.89
N SER A 78 16.48 9.15 9.92
CA SER A 78 17.85 9.66 9.66
C SER A 78 18.85 9.16 10.70
N ALA A 79 18.48 9.10 11.98
CA ALA A 79 19.35 8.57 13.04
C ALA A 79 19.60 7.05 12.88
N CYS A 80 18.57 6.28 12.55
CA CYS A 80 18.67 4.85 12.25
C CYS A 80 19.61 4.61 11.05
N LEU A 81 19.42 5.37 9.96
CA LEU A 81 20.27 5.30 8.77
C LEU A 81 21.71 5.73 9.03
N ASN A 82 21.93 6.77 9.84
CA ASN A 82 23.28 7.21 10.22
C ASN A 82 24.03 6.13 11.01
N THR A 83 23.32 5.41 11.87
CA THR A 83 23.88 4.29 12.63
C THR A 83 24.23 3.12 11.71
N GLY A 84 23.35 2.77 10.76
CA GLY A 84 23.64 1.75 9.74
C GLY A 84 24.72 2.15 8.74
N SER A 85 24.89 3.44 8.46
CA SER A 85 25.97 3.95 7.61
C SER A 85 27.36 3.69 8.20
N GLU A 86 27.49 3.61 9.53
CA GLU A 86 28.76 3.25 10.16
C GLU A 86 29.12 1.78 9.93
N HIS A 87 28.12 0.87 9.90
CA HIS A 87 28.30 -0.55 9.57
C HIS A 87 28.42 -0.83 8.07
N LEU A 88 27.95 0.10 7.22
CA LEU A 88 28.08 0.01 5.75
C LEU A 88 29.55 -0.02 5.30
N LYS A 89 30.47 0.54 6.10
CA LYS A 89 31.92 0.50 5.86
C LYS A 89 32.45 -0.94 5.76
N ASP A 90 31.77 -1.91 6.38
CA ASP A 90 32.13 -3.32 6.36
C ASP A 90 31.34 -4.15 5.31
N GLY A 91 30.52 -3.49 4.47
CA GLY A 91 29.75 -4.13 3.40
C GLY A 91 28.65 -5.09 3.87
N LYS A 92 28.37 -5.13 5.18
CA LYS A 92 27.32 -5.98 5.78
C LYS A 92 26.16 -5.09 6.22
N PHE A 93 25.03 -5.23 5.53
CA PHE A 93 23.75 -4.75 6.05
C PHE A 93 23.28 -5.72 7.14
N ASP A 94 23.16 -5.24 8.38
CA ASP A 94 22.63 -6.06 9.46
C ASP A 94 21.12 -6.32 9.25
N ALA A 95 20.69 -7.56 9.50
CA ALA A 95 19.30 -7.96 9.42
C ALA A 95 18.45 -7.31 10.55
N SER A 96 19.09 -6.86 11.62
CA SER A 96 18.48 -6.11 12.73
C SER A 96 18.04 -4.70 12.28
N GLU A 97 18.92 -3.96 11.61
CA GLU A 97 18.66 -2.60 11.11
C GLU A 97 17.50 -2.56 10.12
N ARG A 98 17.38 -3.56 9.25
CA ARG A 98 16.23 -3.67 8.32
C ARG A 98 14.91 -3.82 9.05
N LYS A 99 14.90 -4.54 10.17
CA LYS A 99 13.69 -4.74 10.99
C LYS A 99 13.30 -3.46 11.74
N GLU A 100 14.26 -2.62 12.08
CA GLU A 100 14.03 -1.32 12.72
C GLU A 100 13.63 -0.23 11.72
N LEU A 101 14.22 -0.23 10.53
CA LEU A 101 13.98 0.77 9.50
C LEU A 101 12.65 0.57 8.77
N ALA A 102 12.25 -0.67 8.50
CA ALA A 102 11.02 -0.98 7.78
C ALA A 102 9.75 -0.32 8.37
N PRO A 103 9.46 -0.39 9.69
CA PRO A 103 8.29 0.27 10.26
C PRO A 103 8.39 1.80 10.17
N LEU A 104 9.58 2.37 10.37
CA LEU A 104 9.79 3.83 10.26
C LEU A 104 9.50 4.34 8.84
N LEU A 105 9.95 3.60 7.82
CA LEU A 105 9.69 3.95 6.42
C LEU A 105 8.21 3.84 6.05
N LEU A 106 7.52 2.82 6.57
CA LEU A 106 6.08 2.66 6.36
C LEU A 106 5.31 3.83 6.98
N GLU A 107 5.58 4.13 8.26
CA GLU A 107 4.91 5.22 8.98
C GLU A 107 5.19 6.58 8.34
N LEU A 108 6.44 6.82 7.92
CA LEU A 108 6.82 8.04 7.20
C LEU A 108 6.04 8.18 5.89
N ASN A 109 5.89 7.09 5.13
CA ASN A 109 5.09 7.09 3.90
C ASN A 109 3.61 7.38 4.17
N GLN A 110 3.03 6.81 5.23
CA GLN A 110 1.64 7.04 5.60
C GLN A 110 1.39 8.52 5.96
N VAL A 111 2.25 9.11 6.79
CA VAL A 111 2.14 10.53 7.16
C VAL A 111 2.37 11.44 5.95
N THR A 112 3.33 11.10 5.09
CA THR A 112 3.60 11.83 3.84
C THR A 112 2.38 11.83 2.91
N ALA A 113 1.77 10.67 2.69
CA ALA A 113 0.58 10.54 1.85
C ALA A 113 -0.62 11.33 2.42
N SER A 114 -0.81 11.28 3.75
CA SER A 114 -1.84 12.07 4.44
C SER A 114 -1.63 13.57 4.25
N LEU A 115 -0.42 14.07 4.48
CA LEU A 115 -0.08 15.48 4.32
C LEU A 115 -0.20 15.93 2.86
N TYR A 116 0.31 15.14 1.90
CA TYR A 116 0.23 15.46 0.48
C TYR A 116 -1.22 15.59 0.01
N LYS A 117 -2.10 14.67 0.44
CA LYS A 117 -3.53 14.75 0.16
C LYS A 117 -4.13 16.05 0.69
N ARG A 118 -3.88 16.38 1.96
CA ARG A 118 -4.41 17.61 2.60
C ARG A 118 -3.90 18.90 1.95
N PHE A 119 -2.66 18.94 1.48
CA PHE A 119 -2.12 20.11 0.78
C PHE A 119 -2.60 20.24 -0.66
N SER A 120 -3.15 19.18 -1.24
CA SER A 120 -3.64 19.14 -2.62
C SER A 120 -5.15 19.35 -2.74
N GLU A 121 -5.87 19.34 -1.61
CA GLU A 121 -7.31 19.69 -1.49
C GLU A 121 -7.48 21.18 -1.20
#